data_AF-A0A9E5PXP2-F1
#
_entry.id   AF-A0A9E5PXP2-F1
#
_cell.length_a   1.000
_cell.length_b   1.000
_cell.length_c   1.000
_cell.angle_alpha   90.00
_cell.angle_beta   90.00
_cell.angle_gamma   90.00
#
_symmetry.space_group_name_H-M   'P 1'
#
loop_
_entity.id
_entity.type
_entity.pdbx_description
1 polymer ?
#
loop_
_entity_poly.entity_id
_entity_poly.type
_entity_poly.pdbx_seq_one_letter_code
_entity_poly.pdbx_strand_id
1 'polypeptide(L)' 'MNVYLHGPVYTLGDTAYSVEESVAASRTLSDAETLREAGFASHHVCAPDTGVQDLAARAATQLGESLDTVS' A
#
# COMPACT_ATOMS: atom_id res chain seq x y z
N MET A 1 -13.77 10.32 -29.01
CA MET A 1 -14.20 10.34 -27.60
C MET A 1 -12.99 9.98 -26.77
N ASN A 2 -12.58 10.83 -25.85
CA ASN A 2 -11.40 10.60 -25.04
C ASN A 2 -11.84 10.17 -23.63
N VAL A 3 -11.22 9.13 -23.10
CA VAL A 3 -11.47 8.61 -21.75
C VAL A 3 -10.19 8.79 -20.96
N TYR A 4 -10.29 9.35 -19.76
CA TYR A 4 -9.17 9.62 -18.87
C TYR A 4 -9.42 8.99 -17.51
N LEU A 5 -8.35 8.60 -16.83
CA LEU A 5 -8.40 8.25 -15.41
C LEU A 5 -8.31 9.54 -14.60
N HIS A 6 -9.24 9.74 -13.68
CA HIS A 6 -9.24 10.87 -12.76
C HIS A 6 -9.06 10.35 -11.33
N GLY A 7 -8.24 11.06 -10.55
CA GLY A 7 -8.03 10.80 -9.12
C GLY A 7 -7.57 9.38 -8.78
N PRO A 8 -6.49 8.82 -9.39
CA PRO A 8 -5.98 7.53 -8.95
C PRO A 8 -5.55 7.62 -7.47
N VAL A 9 -6.16 6.78 -6.63
CA VAL A 9 -5.85 6.65 -5.21
C VAL A 9 -5.37 5.23 -4.90
N TYR A 10 -4.69 5.05 -3.77
CA TYR A 10 -4.21 3.76 -3.32
C TYR A 10 -4.26 3.66 -1.79
N THR A 11 -4.29 2.44 -1.29
CA THR A 11 -4.25 2.14 0.15
C THR A 11 -3.30 1.00 0.41
N LEU A 12 -2.65 1.04 1.56
CA LEU A 12 -1.67 0.04 1.99
C LEU A 12 -2.12 -0.59 3.30
N GLY A 13 -1.44 -1.66 3.72
CA GLY A 13 -1.65 -2.30 5.02
C GLY A 13 -1.35 -1.34 6.18
N ASP A 14 -1.87 -1.68 7.36
CA ASP A 14 -1.94 -0.82 8.53
C ASP A 14 -0.58 -0.49 9.14
N THR A 15 0.39 -1.41 8.99
CA THR A 15 1.77 -1.19 9.48
C THR A 15 2.76 -1.31 8.34
N ALA A 16 3.67 -0.34 8.28
CA ALA A 16 4.84 -0.38 7.41
C ALA A 16 6.06 -0.81 8.23
N TYR A 17 6.81 -1.78 7.73
CA TYR A 17 8.12 -2.16 8.24
C TYR A 17 9.19 -1.80 7.22
N SER A 18 10.38 -1.46 7.67
CA SER A 18 11.53 -1.38 6.78
C SER A 18 11.90 -2.77 6.23
N VAL A 19 12.73 -2.80 5.20
CA VAL A 19 13.32 -4.04 4.69
C VAL A 19 14.11 -4.75 5.80
N GLU A 20 14.89 -4.00 6.58
CA GLU A 20 15.70 -4.54 7.69
C GLU A 20 14.84 -5.18 8.77
N GLU A 21 13.78 -4.49 9.21
CA GLU A 21 12.84 -5.01 10.21
C GLU A 21 12.14 -6.27 9.70
N SER A 22 11.81 -6.31 8.41
CA SER A 22 11.15 -7.46 7.79
C SER A 22 12.07 -8.68 7.71
N VAL A 23 13.33 -8.48 7.34
CA VAL A 23 14.35 -9.54 7.28
C VAL A 23 14.68 -10.04 8.69
N ALA A 24 14.88 -9.13 9.65
CA ALA A 24 15.16 -9.48 11.04
C ALA A 24 14.01 -10.29 11.69
N ALA A 25 12.77 -10.02 11.28
CA ALA A 25 11.59 -10.77 11.70
C ALA A 25 11.30 -12.03 10.86
N SER A 26 12.20 -12.42 9.94
CA SER A 26 12.04 -13.57 9.04
C SER A 26 10.75 -13.53 8.20
N ARG A 27 10.32 -12.34 7.78
CA ARG A 27 9.15 -12.13 6.93
C ARG A 27 9.46 -12.21 5.44
N THR A 28 10.73 -12.38 5.08
CA THR A 28 11.22 -12.35 3.70
C THR A 28 11.99 -13.62 3.36
N LEU A 29 12.05 -13.95 2.07
CA LEU A 29 12.86 -15.05 1.55
C LEU A 29 14.29 -14.60 1.17
N SER A 30 14.43 -13.33 0.79
CA SER A 30 15.72 -12.72 0.43
C SER A 30 16.26 -11.87 1.57
N ASP A 31 17.56 -11.62 1.56
CA ASP A 31 18.22 -10.68 2.46
C ASP A 31 17.89 -9.21 2.12
N ALA A 32 18.30 -8.32 3.02
CA ALA A 32 18.01 -6.90 2.91
C ALA A 32 18.72 -6.22 1.74
N GLU A 33 19.92 -6.68 1.38
CA GLU A 33 20.69 -6.11 0.27
C GLU A 33 19.99 -6.39 -1.06
N THR A 34 19.65 -7.65 -1.31
CA THR A 34 18.91 -8.09 -2.49
C THR A 34 17.59 -7.33 -2.64
N LEU A 35 16.85 -7.15 -1.54
CA LEU A 35 15.57 -6.44 -1.55
C LEU A 35 15.76 -4.95 -1.88
N ARG A 36 16.80 -4.31 -1.34
CA ARG A 36 17.11 -2.90 -1.66
C ARG A 36 17.55 -2.72 -3.10
N GLU A 37 18.39 -3.60 -3.63
CA GLU A 37 18.82 -3.57 -5.03
C GLU A 37 17.64 -3.77 -5.99
N ALA A 38 16.65 -4.57 -5.59
CA ALA A 38 15.39 -4.71 -6.31
C ALA A 38 14.44 -3.50 -6.17
N GLY A 39 14.82 -2.48 -5.39
CA GLY A 39 14.06 -1.24 -5.22
C GLY A 39 13.01 -1.27 -4.10
N PHE A 40 13.00 -2.28 -3.24
CA PHE A 40 12.12 -2.30 -2.07
C PHE A 40 12.65 -1.38 -0.97
N ALA A 41 11.74 -0.61 -0.38
CA ALA A 41 12.02 0.25 0.77
C ALA A 41 11.22 -0.15 2.02
N SER A 42 9.97 -0.57 1.83
CA SER A 42 9.07 -0.95 2.91
C SER A 42 8.23 -2.17 2.57
N HIS A 43 7.79 -2.86 3.61
CA HIS A 43 6.81 -3.93 3.55
C HIS A 43 5.57 -3.53 4.36
N HIS A 44 4.45 -3.38 3.68
CA HIS A 44 3.17 -3.05 4.29
C HIS A 44 2.39 -4.32 4.62
N VAL A 45 1.93 -4.43 5.87
CA VAL A 45 1.23 -5.61 6.39
C VAL A 45 -0.11 -5.19 6.95
N CYS A 46 -1.17 -5.90 6.56
CA CYS A 46 -2.51 -5.73 7.13
C CYS A 46 -2.55 -6.30 8.55
N ALA A 47 -3.30 -5.64 9.43
CA ALA A 47 -3.70 -6.21 10.70
C ALA A 47 -4.52 -7.50 10.47
N PRO A 48 -4.58 -8.42 11.46
CA PRO A 48 -5.28 -9.71 11.29
C PRO A 48 -6.76 -9.60 10.89
N ASP A 49 -7.40 -8.49 11.22
CA ASP A 49 -8.79 -8.16 10.94
C ASP A 49 -8.97 -7.27 9.71
N THR A 50 -7.89 -6.79 9.10
CA THR A 50 -7.94 -5.96 7.88
C THR A 50 -7.86 -6.82 6.64
N GLY A 51 -9.00 -6.94 5.94
CA GLY A 51 -9.13 -7.67 4.70
C GLY A 51 -9.04 -6.80 3.44
N VAL A 52 -9.14 -7.46 2.28
CA VAL A 52 -9.13 -6.77 0.98
C VAL A 52 -10.33 -5.82 0.83
N GLN A 53 -11.47 -6.17 1.43
CA GLN A 53 -12.67 -5.33 1.40
C GLN A 53 -12.46 -4.02 2.17
N ASP A 54 -11.75 -4.06 3.29
CA ASP A 54 -11.44 -2.87 4.08
C ASP A 54 -10.51 -1.93 3.30
N LEU A 55 -9.47 -2.47 2.65
CA LEU A 55 -8.59 -1.68 1.79
C LEU A 55 -9.36 -1.04 0.63
N ALA A 56 -10.23 -1.81 -0.04
CA ALA A 56 -11.06 -1.29 -1.12
C ALA A 56 -12.01 -0.18 -0.64
N ALA A 57 -12.62 -0.34 0.54
CA ALA A 57 -13.49 0.68 1.13
C ALA A 57 -12.72 1.96 1.49
N ARG A 58 -11.51 1.84 2.05
CA ARG A 58 -10.62 2.98 2.32
C ARG A 58 -10.27 3.72 1.04
N ALA A 59 -9.91 3.01 -0.04
CA ALA A 59 -9.59 3.61 -1.33
C ALA A 59 -10.81 4.32 -1.93
N ALA A 60 -11.99 3.68 -1.89
CA ALA A 60 -13.23 4.27 -2.39
C ALA A 60 -13.62 5.55 -1.63
N THR A 61 -13.38 5.57 -0.31
CA THR A 61 -13.63 6.77 0.52
C THR A 61 -12.73 7.93 0.10
N GLN A 62 -11.42 7.71 -0.04
CA GLN A 62 -10.47 8.74 -0.50
C GLN A 62 -10.80 9.27 -1.90
N LEU A 63 -11.27 8.37 -2.79
CA LEU A 63 -11.70 8.77 -4.12
C LEU A 63 -12.92 9.70 -4.06
N GLY A 64 -13.90 9.39 -3.20
CA GLY A 64 -15.07 10.25 -2.97
C GLY A 64 -14.67 11.65 -2.52
N GLU A 65 -13.79 11.75 -1.51
CA GLU A 65 -13.29 13.05 -1.01
C GLU A 65 -12.55 13.86 -2.09
N SER A 66 -11.76 13.17 -2.92
CA SER A 66 -11.04 13.80 -4.03
C SER A 66 -11.98 14.39 -5.09
N LEU A 67 -13.15 13.77 -5.30
CA LEU A 67 -14.16 14.26 -6.24
C LEU A 67 -14.92 15.48 -5.68
N ASP A 68 -15.17 15.51 -4.37
CA ASP A 68 -15.88 16.61 -3.71
C ASP A 68 -15.04 17.91 -3.68
N THR A 69 -13.70 17.80 -3.66
CA THR A 69 -12.78 18.96 -3.62
C THR A 69 -12.67 19.68 -4.98
N VAL A 70 -13.19 19.09 -6.06
CA VAL A 70 -13.12 19.61 -7.43
C VAL A 70 -14.45 20.26 -7.88
N SER A 71 -15.48 20.25 -7.03
CA SER A 71 -16.79 20.90 -7.26
C SER A 71 -16.88 22.28 -6.59
#